data_AF-A0A2H0LKA8-F1
#
_entry.id   AF-A0A2H0LKA8-F1
#
_cell.length_a   1.000
_cell.length_b   1.000
_cell.length_c   1.000
_cell.angle_alpha   90.00
_cell.angle_beta   90.00
_cell.angle_gamma   90.00
#
_symmetry.space_group_name_H-M   'P 1'
#
loop_
_entity.id
_entity.type
_entity.pdbx_description
1 polymer ?
#
loop_
_entity_poly.entity_id
_entity_poly.type
_entity_poly.pdbx_seq_one_letter_code
_entity_poly.pdbx_strand_id
1 'polypeptide(L)' 'MDYAPNTDEQLQEMLRVIGVGSFDDLIRTVPAELRRRTLDIPAGLTELDVLRLCEGLAAQNQ' A
#
# COMPACT_ATOMS: atom_id res chain seq x y z
N MET A 1 5.17 -7.26 4.05
CA MET A 1 5.91 -6.23 4.78
C MET A 1 5.53 -4.91 4.17
N ASP A 2 4.97 -4.01 4.96
CA ASP A 2 4.75 -2.63 4.54
C ASP A 2 6.06 -1.86 4.76
N TYR A 3 6.43 -0.99 3.83
CA TYR A 3 7.59 -0.11 3.95
C TYR A 3 7.22 1.21 4.63
N ALA A 4 5.93 1.43 4.93
CA ALA A 4 5.50 2.54 5.75
C ALA A 4 6.15 2.45 7.13
N PRO A 5 6.89 3.49 7.57
CA PRO A 5 7.58 3.48 8.86
C PRO A 5 6.62 3.79 10.02
N ASN A 6 5.42 4.28 9.71
CA ASN A 6 4.48 4.79 10.70
C ASN A 6 3.67 3.64 11.31
N THR A 7 3.54 3.64 12.64
CA THR A 7 2.58 2.79 13.33
C THR A 7 1.17 3.34 13.19
N ASP A 8 0.17 2.51 13.51
CA ASP A 8 -1.23 2.93 13.50
C ASP A 8 -1.46 4.14 14.43
N GLU A 9 -0.82 4.18 15.59
CA GLU A 9 -0.91 5.30 16.53
C GLU A 9 -0.33 6.60 15.93
N GLN A 10 0.79 6.49 15.22
CA GLN A 10 1.40 7.64 14.55
C GLN A 10 0.50 8.17 13.43
N LEU A 11 -0.10 7.27 12.64
CA LEU A 11 -1.08 7.65 11.62
C LEU A 11 -2.28 8.37 12.23
N GLN A 12 -2.84 7.87 13.33
CA GLN A 12 -3.95 8.53 14.02
C GLN A 12 -3.58 9.91 14.56
N GLU A 13 -2.37 10.07 15.11
CA GLU A 13 -1.90 11.37 15.57
C GLU A 13 -1.71 12.35 14.40
N MET A 14 -1.13 11.90 13.29
CA MET A 14 -0.99 12.71 12.08
C MET A 14 -2.35 13.21 11.55
N LEU A 15 -3.36 12.33 11.48
CA LEU A 15 -4.72 12.69 11.06
C LEU A 15 -5.35 13.73 12.01
N ARG A 16 -5.15 13.56 13.32
CA ARG A 16 -5.63 14.51 14.33
C ARG A 16 -4.97 15.88 14.19
N VAL A 17 -3.66 15.93 14.00
CA VAL A 17 -2.88 17.18 13.85
C VAL A 17 -3.35 17.99 12.65
N ILE A 18 -3.66 17.33 11.54
CA ILE A 18 -4.17 18.00 10.33
C ILE A 18 -5.70 18.22 10.37
N GLY A 19 -6.38 17.81 11.44
CA GLY A 19 -7.80 18.07 11.69
C GLY A 19 -8.77 17.20 10.89
N VAL A 20 -8.37 15.99 10.49
CA VAL A 20 -9.24 15.05 9.77
C VAL A 20 -9.48 13.77 10.57
N GLY A 21 -10.64 13.13 10.39
CA GLY A 21 -11.04 11.95 11.16
C GLY A 21 -10.58 10.62 10.57
N SER A 22 -10.15 10.60 9.32
CA SER A 22 -9.81 9.39 8.59
C SER A 22 -8.94 9.67 7.37
N PHE A 23 -8.35 8.61 6.80
CA PHE A 23 -7.69 8.69 5.49
C PHE A 23 -8.69 9.10 4.38
N ASP A 24 -9.94 8.65 4.45
CA ASP A 24 -10.99 9.03 3.49
C ASP A 24 -11.29 10.54 3.53
N ASP A 25 -11.24 11.15 4.71
CA ASP A 25 -11.37 12.61 4.88
C ASP A 25 -10.17 13.35 4.30
N LEU A 26 -8.96 12.82 4.50
CA LEU A 26 -7.72 13.37 3.96
C LEU A 26 -7.77 13.50 2.43
N ILE A 27 -8.31 12.50 1.75
CA ILE A 27 -8.37 12.45 0.28
C ILE A 27 -9.70 12.99 -0.29
N ARG A 28 -10.50 13.72 0.51
CA ARG A 28 -11.84 14.14 0.11
C ARG A 28 -11.88 15.00 -1.17
N THR A 29 -10.77 15.65 -1.51
CA THR A 29 -10.60 16.46 -2.73
C THR A 29 -10.58 15.63 -4.01
N VAL A 30 -10.26 14.34 -3.94
CA VAL A 30 -10.36 13.41 -5.07
C VAL A 30 -11.82 12.99 -5.23
N PRO A 31 -12.46 13.14 -6.40
CA PRO A 31 -13.83 12.68 -6.64
C PRO A 31 -14.03 11.21 -6.24
N ALA A 32 -15.18 10.91 -5.63
CA ALA A 32 -15.45 9.57 -5.10
C ALA A 32 -15.41 8.48 -6.19
N GLU A 33 -15.84 8.81 -7.42
CA GLU A 33 -15.79 7.86 -8.55
C GLU A 33 -14.36 7.50 -8.97
N LEU A 34 -13.38 8.34 -8.62
CA LEU A 34 -11.97 8.13 -8.95
C LEU A 34 -11.19 7.44 -7.82
N ARG A 35 -11.74 7.36 -6.60
CA ARG A 35 -11.11 6.68 -5.46
C ARG A 35 -11.26 5.16 -5.58
N ARG A 36 -10.40 4.55 -6.40
CA ARG A 36 -10.36 3.08 -6.52
C ARG A 36 -9.90 2.46 -5.20
N ARG A 37 -10.78 1.68 -4.58
CA ARG A 37 -10.53 0.96 -3.32
C ARG A 37 -9.70 -0.31 -3.50
N THR A 38 -9.73 -0.89 -4.69
CA THR A 38 -9.00 -2.10 -5.04
C THR A 38 -8.40 -1.97 -6.43
N LEU A 39 -7.27 -2.64 -6.62
CA LEU A 39 -6.61 -2.80 -7.90
C LEU A 39 -6.63 -4.28 -8.25
N ASP A 40 -6.81 -4.60 -9.53
CA ASP A 40 -6.72 -5.96 -10.05
C ASP A 40 -5.25 -6.35 -10.23
N ILE A 41 -4.58 -6.59 -9.11
CA ILE A 41 -3.17 -6.98 -9.05
C ILE A 41 -3.00 -8.18 -8.10
N PRO A 42 -1.97 -9.01 -8.31
CA PRO A 42 -1.67 -10.10 -7.39
C PRO A 42 -1.43 -9.61 -5.96
N ALA A 43 -1.69 -10.48 -4.99
CA ALA A 43 -1.37 -10.20 -3.60
C ALA A 43 0.13 -9.91 -3.43
N GLY A 44 0.45 -9.01 -2.49
CA GLY A 44 1.83 -8.71 -2.14
C GLY A 44 2.57 -9.97 -1.69
N LEU A 45 3.78 -10.16 -2.21
CA LEU A 45 4.65 -11.27 -1.85
C LEU A 45 5.55 -10.88 -0.66
N THR A 46 6.03 -11.89 0.07
CA THR A 46 7.13 -11.67 1.01
C THR A 46 8.42 -11.41 0.24
N GLU A 47 9.40 -10.78 0.87
CA GLU A 47 10.70 -10.53 0.24
C GLU A 47 11.35 -11.82 -0.30
N LEU A 48 11.27 -12.91 0.48
CA LEU A 48 11.81 -14.20 0.07
C LEU A 48 11.05 -14.79 -1.13
N ASP A 49 9.72 -14.64 -1.17
CA ASP A 49 8.92 -15.15 -2.28
C ASP A 49 9.15 -14.35 -3.57
N VAL A 50 9.39 -13.04 -3.46
CA VAL A 50 9.80 -12.21 -4.61
C VAL A 50 11.12 -12.70 -5.18
N LEU A 51 12.12 -12.98 -4.34
CA LEU A 51 13.42 -13.50 -4.79
C LEU A 51 13.27 -14.82 -5.56
N ARG A 52 12.52 -15.76 -4.99
CA ARG A 52 12.24 -17.06 -5.63
C ARG A 52 11.54 -16.90 -6.98
N LEU A 53 10.56 -15.99 -7.06
CA LEU A 53 9.86 -15.70 -8.31
C LEU A 53 10.84 -15.16 -9.37
N CYS A 54 11.69 -14.19 -9.01
CA CYS A 54 12.68 -13.62 -9.90
C CYS A 54 13.68 -14.67 -10.40
N GLU A 55 14.21 -15.51 -9.52
CA GLU A 55 15.11 -16.61 -9.87
C GLU A 55 14.44 -17.61 -10.82
N GLY A 56 13.17 -17.97 -10.56
CA GLY A 56 12.39 -18.87 -11.41
C GLY A 56 12.11 -18.31 -12.81
N LEU A 57 11.92 -16.99 -12.93
CA LEU A 57 11.79 -16.32 -14.23
C LEU A 57 13.14 -16.27 -14.97
N ALA A 58 14.23 -15.97 -14.26
CA ALA A 58 15.57 -15.91 -14.85
C ALA A 58 16.01 -17.26 -15.44
N ALA A 59 15.66 -18.37 -14.79
CA ALA A 59 15.97 -19.72 -15.26
C ALA A 59 15.33 -20.09 -16.61
N GLN A 60 14.28 -19.38 -17.04
CA GLN A 60 13.58 -19.65 -18.31
C GLN A 60 14.29 -19.03 -19.54
N ASN A 61 15.31 -18.20 -19.33
CA ASN A 61 16.04 -17.51 -20.39
C ASN A 61 17.32 -18.25 -20.85
N GLN A 62 17.50 -19.51 -20.44
CA GLN A 62 18.58 -20.38 -20.89
C GLN A 62 18.19 -21.11 -22.18
#